data_AF-A0AAD1TKB2-F1
#
_entry.id   AF-A0AAD1TKB2-F1
#
_cell.length_a   1.000
_cell.length_b   1.000
_cell.length_c   1.000
_cell.angle_alpha   90.00
_cell.angle_beta   90.00
_cell.angle_gamma   90.00
#
_symmetry.space_group_name_H-M   'P 1'
#
loop_
_entity.id
_entity.type
_entity.pdbx_description
1 polymer ?
#
loop_
_entity_poly.entity_id
_entity_poly.type
_entity_poly.pdbx_seq_one_letter_code
_entity_poly.pdbx_strand_id
1 'polypeptide(L)'
;MIRELTAKIGTLTQAHKQTLDDTLLRKLTAAREELARTLRQSYTRALQRTKSFFYTEGDKCGRLLARMINKKRSMTYIARMRNAAGQLHHMPDQIATAVTRFYTDLYAIPPHAPRADPNVGTTRMNAYLTKYTKLSSDAAEALVLEAPLTEGELALAIKSSTASLSNTIKPSWPHCPLNLSRPSTLLGDSISLWQQDNIGH
;
A
#
# COMPACT_ATOMS: atom_id res chain seq x y z
N MET A 1 -3.99 49.35 -27.74
CA MET A 1 -4.95 49.40 -26.62
C MET A 1 -4.30 49.62 -25.24
N ILE A 2 -3.59 48.64 -24.64
CA ILE A 2 -3.09 48.78 -23.25
C ILE A 2 -2.18 50.01 -23.07
N ARG A 3 -1.24 50.24 -24.01
CA ARG A 3 -0.35 51.42 -23.99
C ARG A 3 -1.12 52.75 -24.11
N GLU A 4 -2.16 52.82 -24.95
CA GLU A 4 -3.03 54.01 -25.02
C GLU A 4 -3.77 54.25 -23.71
N LEU A 5 -4.33 53.21 -23.07
CA LEU A 5 -5.03 53.34 -21.79
C LEU A 5 -4.09 53.82 -20.67
N THR A 6 -2.85 53.32 -20.60
CA THR A 6 -1.85 53.83 -19.64
C THR A 6 -1.49 55.30 -19.89
N ALA A 7 -1.33 55.71 -21.15
CA ALA A 7 -1.04 57.10 -21.50
C ALA A 7 -2.22 58.03 -21.15
N LYS A 8 -3.45 57.60 -21.45
CA LYS A 8 -4.71 58.31 -21.13
C LYS A 8 -4.92 58.45 -19.62
N ILE A 9 -4.58 57.43 -18.82
CA ILE A 9 -4.59 57.55 -17.36
C ILE A 9 -3.53 58.56 -16.90
N GLY A 10 -2.33 58.54 -17.49
CA GLY A 10 -1.27 59.52 -17.20
C GLY A 10 -1.73 60.97 -17.38
N THR A 11 -2.27 61.31 -18.56
CA THR A 11 -2.76 62.66 -18.87
C THR A 11 -3.95 63.06 -18.00
N LEU A 12 -4.94 62.18 -17.79
CA LEU A 12 -6.08 62.46 -16.90
C LEU A 12 -5.66 62.65 -15.44
N THR A 13 -4.64 61.91 -14.97
CA THR A 13 -4.10 62.06 -13.61
C THR A 13 -3.37 63.40 -13.45
N GLN A 14 -2.66 63.87 -14.49
CA GLN A 14 -2.00 65.17 -14.47
C GLN A 14 -3.01 66.32 -14.51
N ALA A 15 -4.04 66.25 -15.36
CA ALA A 15 -5.09 67.26 -15.43
C ALA A 15 -5.89 67.37 -14.11
N HIS A 16 -6.31 66.23 -13.54
CA HIS A 16 -7.05 66.23 -12.27
C HIS A 16 -6.20 66.75 -11.08
N LYS A 17 -4.88 66.57 -11.08
CA LYS A 17 -3.99 67.20 -10.07
C LYS A 17 -3.94 68.73 -10.16
N GLN A 18 -4.28 69.31 -11.31
CA GLN A 18 -4.24 70.76 -11.54
C GLN A 18 -5.59 71.42 -11.24
N THR A 19 -6.72 70.79 -11.58
CA THR A 19 -8.06 71.37 -11.42
C THR A 19 -8.90 70.78 -10.29
N LEU A 20 -8.54 69.59 -9.79
CA LEU A 20 -9.28 68.83 -8.77
C LEU A 20 -10.75 68.48 -9.12
N ASP A 21 -11.12 68.53 -10.40
CA ASP A 21 -12.50 68.27 -10.85
C ASP A 21 -12.98 66.82 -10.63
N ASP A 22 -14.16 66.65 -10.02
CA ASP A 22 -14.88 65.38 -9.90
C ASP A 22 -15.20 64.72 -11.26
N THR A 23 -15.43 65.52 -12.30
CA THR A 23 -15.73 64.99 -13.65
C THR A 23 -14.51 64.33 -14.28
N LEU A 24 -13.30 64.82 -13.98
CA LEU A 24 -12.05 64.18 -14.38
C LEU A 24 -11.79 62.92 -13.54
N LEU A 25 -12.08 62.97 -12.23
CA LEU A 25 -11.98 61.81 -11.34
C LEU A 25 -12.81 60.63 -11.87
N ARG A 26 -14.08 60.86 -12.26
CA ARG A 26 -14.96 59.84 -12.85
C ARG A 26 -14.44 59.27 -14.18
N LYS A 27 -13.83 60.11 -15.04
CA LYS A 27 -13.19 59.66 -16.29
C LYS A 27 -11.94 58.82 -16.02
N LEU A 28 -11.20 59.16 -14.96
CA LEU A 28 -9.98 58.49 -14.52
C LEU A 28 -10.30 57.11 -13.92
N THR A 29 -11.32 56.99 -13.06
CA THR A 29 -11.78 55.69 -12.52
C THR A 29 -12.27 54.77 -13.65
N ALA A 30 -13.10 55.27 -14.57
CA ALA A 30 -13.56 54.50 -15.73
C ALA A 30 -12.38 53.97 -16.59
N ALA A 31 -11.38 54.80 -16.86
CA ALA A 31 -10.18 54.38 -17.61
C ALA A 31 -9.33 53.33 -16.84
N ARG A 32 -9.22 53.44 -15.51
CA ARG A 32 -8.56 52.42 -14.67
C ARG A 32 -9.30 51.10 -14.68
N GLU A 33 -10.63 51.11 -14.62
CA GLU A 33 -11.45 49.90 -14.72
C GLU A 33 -11.36 49.23 -16.10
N GLU A 34 -11.32 50.03 -17.18
CA GLU A 34 -11.14 49.53 -18.55
C GLU A 34 -9.78 48.85 -18.72
N LEU A 35 -8.72 49.44 -18.17
CA LEU A 35 -7.39 48.84 -18.09
C LEU A 35 -7.42 47.54 -17.27
N ALA A 36 -8.04 47.54 -16.09
CA ALA A 36 -8.15 46.34 -15.25
C ALA A 36 -8.93 45.21 -15.96
N ARG A 37 -10.01 45.55 -16.67
CA ARG A 37 -10.79 44.60 -17.49
C ARG A 37 -9.97 44.01 -18.63
N THR A 38 -9.24 44.83 -19.40
CA THR A 38 -8.41 44.36 -20.51
C THR A 38 -7.23 43.51 -20.05
N LEU A 39 -6.56 43.86 -18.94
CA LEU A 39 -5.53 43.01 -18.32
C LEU A 39 -6.11 41.69 -17.79
N ARG A 40 -7.29 41.70 -17.16
CA ARG A 40 -7.92 40.47 -16.68
C ARG A 40 -8.28 39.54 -17.84
N GLN A 41 -8.73 40.08 -18.98
CA GLN A 41 -9.00 39.31 -20.19
C GLN A 41 -7.75 38.75 -20.86
N SER A 42 -6.64 39.50 -20.91
CA SER A 42 -5.38 38.98 -21.47
C SER A 42 -4.79 37.88 -20.57
N TYR A 43 -4.82 38.08 -19.25
CA TYR A 43 -4.41 37.08 -18.27
C TYR A 43 -5.23 35.79 -18.36
N THR A 44 -6.57 35.86 -18.42
CA THR A 44 -7.38 34.64 -18.54
C THR A 44 -7.14 33.91 -19.85
N ARG A 45 -6.95 34.62 -20.97
CA ARG A 45 -6.58 34.00 -22.27
C ARG A 45 -5.21 33.31 -22.19
N ALA A 46 -4.21 33.95 -21.60
CA ALA A 46 -2.88 33.35 -21.40
C ALA A 46 -2.93 32.13 -20.47
N LEU A 47 -3.71 32.20 -19.38
CA LEU A 47 -3.93 31.09 -18.45
C LEU A 47 -4.64 29.90 -19.12
N GLN A 48 -5.63 30.15 -19.98
CA GLN A 48 -6.29 29.05 -20.71
C GLN A 48 -5.36 28.44 -21.77
N ARG A 49 -4.59 29.26 -22.50
CA ARG A 49 -3.62 28.78 -23.50
C ARG A 49 -2.49 27.96 -22.89
N THR A 50 -1.99 28.36 -21.72
CA THR A 50 -1.00 27.56 -20.98
C THR A 50 -1.60 26.27 -20.46
N LYS A 51 -2.82 26.30 -19.88
CA LYS A 51 -3.54 25.07 -19.46
C LYS A 51 -3.78 24.11 -20.62
N SER A 52 -4.20 24.58 -21.79
CA SER A 52 -4.42 23.73 -22.95
C SER A 52 -3.10 23.14 -23.47
N PHE A 53 -2.04 23.95 -23.58
CA PHE A 53 -0.70 23.50 -23.95
C PHE A 53 -0.15 22.42 -22.99
N PHE A 54 -0.25 22.64 -21.67
CA PHE A 54 0.13 21.62 -20.68
C PHE A 54 -0.77 20.37 -20.70
N TYR A 55 -1.98 20.44 -21.29
CA TYR A 55 -2.83 19.26 -21.48
C TYR A 55 -2.46 18.48 -22.75
N THR A 56 -2.21 19.18 -23.87
CA THR A 56 -1.86 18.57 -25.16
C THR A 56 -0.43 18.05 -25.18
N GLU A 57 0.54 18.91 -24.90
CA GLU A 57 1.99 18.73 -25.12
C GLU A 57 2.79 18.55 -23.83
N GLY A 58 2.26 18.95 -22.67
CA GLY A 58 2.94 18.74 -21.39
C GLY A 58 3.11 17.26 -21.02
N ASP A 59 4.21 16.90 -20.38
CA ASP A 59 4.55 15.51 -20.02
C ASP A 59 3.41 14.79 -19.27
N LYS A 60 2.79 13.81 -19.93
CA LYS A 60 1.69 12.99 -19.38
C LYS A 60 2.23 11.85 -18.53
N CYS A 61 3.38 11.29 -18.90
CA CYS A 61 4.01 10.14 -18.26
C CYS A 61 4.55 10.52 -16.87
N GLY A 62 5.34 11.59 -16.77
CA GLY A 62 5.86 12.09 -15.49
C GLY A 62 4.73 12.56 -14.55
N ARG A 63 3.65 13.15 -15.07
CA ARG A 63 2.47 13.48 -14.26
C ARG A 63 1.73 12.24 -13.73
N LEU A 64 1.58 11.20 -14.55
CA LEU A 64 0.98 9.94 -14.12
C LEU A 64 1.87 9.24 -13.07
N LEU A 65 3.18 9.20 -13.32
CA LEU A 65 4.17 8.66 -12.39
C LEU A 65 4.17 9.41 -11.05
N ALA A 66 4.19 10.75 -11.06
CA ALA A 66 4.12 11.56 -9.84
C ALA A 66 2.82 11.31 -9.06
N ARG A 67 1.67 11.17 -9.74
CA ARG A 67 0.39 10.79 -9.11
C ARG A 67 0.47 9.38 -8.50
N MET A 68 1.06 8.41 -9.19
CA MET A 68 1.25 7.05 -8.68
C MET A 68 2.19 7.02 -7.46
N ILE A 69 3.31 7.74 -7.50
CA ILE A 69 4.24 7.88 -6.37
C ILE A 69 3.54 8.51 -5.17
N ASN A 70 2.79 9.60 -5.37
CA ASN A 70 2.07 10.26 -4.28
C ASN A 70 0.96 9.38 -3.69
N LYS A 71 0.19 8.67 -4.54
CA LYS A 71 -0.81 7.68 -4.08
C LYS A 71 -0.17 6.53 -3.31
N LYS A 72 0.96 6.00 -3.78
CA LYS A 72 1.72 4.95 -3.06
C LYS A 72 2.19 5.47 -1.71
N ARG A 73 2.83 6.64 -1.68
CA ARG A 73 3.29 7.31 -0.44
C ARG A 73 2.14 7.51 0.56
N SER A 74 0.98 8.01 0.12
CA SER A 74 -0.17 8.22 1.02
C SER A 74 -0.78 6.92 1.54
N MET A 75 -0.67 5.82 0.79
CA MET A 75 -1.14 4.50 1.23
C MET A 75 -0.14 3.79 2.17
N THR A 76 1.16 4.03 2.03
CA THR A 76 2.20 3.42 2.88
C THR A 76 2.60 4.25 4.09
N TYR A 77 2.28 5.54 4.13
CA TYR A 77 2.69 6.44 5.21
C TYR A 77 1.78 6.35 6.44
N ILE A 78 2.34 5.91 7.57
CA ILE A 78 1.66 5.86 8.86
C ILE A 78 1.91 7.19 9.59
N ALA A 79 0.93 8.10 9.53
CA ALA A 79 1.05 9.46 10.10
C ALA A 79 0.94 9.52 11.63
N ARG A 80 0.34 8.50 12.26
CA ARG A 80 0.21 8.36 13.71
C ARG A 80 -0.12 6.90 14.06
N MET A 81 0.34 6.43 15.22
CA MET A 81 0.02 5.09 15.71
C MET A 81 -0.15 5.06 17.22
N ARG A 82 -1.04 4.19 17.72
CA ARG A 82 -1.25 3.98 19.15
C ARG A 82 -0.39 2.82 19.67
N ASN A 83 0.29 3.01 20.78
CA ASN A 83 1.10 1.99 21.45
C ASN A 83 0.22 1.07 22.33
N ALA A 84 0.75 -0.06 22.80
CA ALA A 84 0.08 -0.98 23.73
C ALA A 84 -0.32 -0.29 25.05
N ALA A 85 0.48 0.68 25.52
CA ALA A 85 0.16 1.54 26.66
C ALA A 85 -0.94 2.60 26.37
N GLY A 86 -1.57 2.58 25.19
CA GLY A 86 -2.64 3.48 24.81
C GLY A 86 -2.21 4.90 24.40
N GLN A 87 -0.91 5.22 24.44
CA GLN A 87 -0.35 6.51 24.02
C GLN A 87 -0.32 6.65 22.49
N LEU A 88 -0.48 7.87 21.98
CA LEU A 88 -0.48 8.19 20.54
C LEU A 88 0.87 8.79 20.13
N HIS A 89 1.58 8.12 19.22
CA HIS A 89 2.85 8.57 18.68
C HIS A 89 2.69 9.16 17.27
N HIS A 90 3.40 10.26 17.02
CA HIS A 90 3.44 10.97 15.74
C HIS A 90 4.83 10.96 15.09
N MET A 91 5.89 10.67 15.85
CA MET A 91 7.26 10.61 15.34
C MET A 91 7.52 9.25 14.69
N PRO A 92 8.21 9.19 13.52
CA PRO A 92 8.43 7.94 12.80
C PRO A 92 9.19 6.91 13.63
N ASP A 93 10.19 7.32 14.41
CA ASP A 93 11.00 6.44 15.25
C ASP A 93 10.19 5.80 16.39
N GLN A 94 9.26 6.57 16.97
CA GLN A 94 8.33 6.10 17.99
C GLN A 94 7.29 5.14 17.41
N ILE A 95 6.86 5.36 16.16
CA ILE A 95 5.97 4.45 15.45
C ILE A 95 6.72 3.15 15.11
N ALA A 96 7.95 3.23 14.60
CA ALA A 96 8.77 2.07 14.26
C ALA A 96 9.11 1.20 15.49
N THR A 97 9.48 1.81 16.62
CA THR A 97 9.72 1.11 17.89
C THR A 97 8.45 0.47 18.46
N ALA A 98 7.29 1.12 18.33
CA ALA A 98 6.02 0.52 18.75
C ALA A 98 5.54 -0.62 17.81
N VAL A 99 5.79 -0.54 16.50
CA VAL A 99 5.49 -1.62 15.54
C VAL A 99 6.37 -2.83 15.80
N THR A 100 7.69 -2.62 15.90
CA THR A 100 8.65 -3.69 16.17
C THR A 100 8.33 -4.38 17.49
N ARG A 101 8.10 -3.61 18.57
CA ARG A 101 7.68 -4.15 19.86
C ARG A 101 6.39 -4.97 19.79
N PHE A 102 5.37 -4.48 19.10
CA PHE A 102 4.12 -5.23 18.94
C PHE A 102 4.35 -6.61 18.30
N TYR A 103 5.18 -6.68 17.25
CA TYR A 103 5.48 -7.95 16.59
C TYR A 103 6.46 -8.83 17.38
N THR A 104 7.41 -8.26 18.13
CA THR A 104 8.23 -9.07 19.04
C THR A 104 7.38 -9.67 20.14
N ASP A 105 6.43 -8.92 20.71
CA ASP A 105 5.54 -9.41 21.77
C ASP A 105 4.56 -10.47 21.22
N LEU A 106 4.09 -10.32 19.97
CA LEU A 106 3.21 -11.30 19.30
C LEU A 106 3.93 -12.61 18.94
N TYR A 107 5.18 -12.54 18.49
CA TYR A 107 6.01 -13.70 18.14
C TYR A 107 6.96 -14.15 19.25
N ALA A 108 6.83 -13.60 20.47
CA ALA A 108 7.49 -14.09 21.68
C ALA A 108 6.86 -15.42 22.12
N ILE A 109 7.07 -16.47 21.32
CA ILE A 109 6.84 -17.84 21.72
C ILE A 109 7.82 -18.09 22.88
N PRO A 110 7.36 -18.32 24.12
CA PRO A 110 8.28 -18.51 25.23
C PRO A 110 9.10 -19.78 24.99
N PRO A 111 10.45 -19.69 24.94
CA PRO A 111 11.30 -20.84 24.67
C PRO A 111 11.25 -21.77 25.88
N HIS A 112 10.35 -22.75 25.82
CA HIS A 112 10.07 -23.69 26.90
C HIS A 112 9.89 -22.98 28.25
N ALA A 113 8.90 -22.08 28.36
CA ALA A 113 8.36 -21.79 29.69
C ALA A 113 8.03 -23.15 30.34
N PRO A 114 8.62 -23.50 31.50
CA PRO A 114 8.22 -24.70 32.21
C PRO A 114 6.73 -24.54 32.46
N ARG A 115 5.90 -25.38 31.82
CA ARG A 115 4.46 -25.28 31.98
C ARG A 115 4.21 -25.37 33.48
N ALA A 116 3.54 -24.35 34.05
CA ALA A 116 3.36 -24.25 35.51
C ALA A 116 2.84 -25.56 36.10
N ASP A 117 2.01 -26.28 35.33
CA ASP A 117 1.90 -27.73 35.37
C ASP A 117 2.18 -28.32 33.97
N PRO A 118 2.93 -29.43 33.82
CA PRO A 118 3.13 -30.10 32.53
C PRO A 118 1.79 -30.44 31.83
N ASN A 119 0.72 -30.52 32.61
CA ASN A 119 -0.63 -30.84 32.16
C ASN A 119 -1.42 -29.66 31.57
N VAL A 120 -1.07 -28.38 31.75
CA VAL A 120 -1.94 -27.26 31.29
C VAL A 120 -2.24 -27.32 29.78
N GLY A 121 -1.26 -27.72 28.97
CA GLY A 121 -1.44 -27.89 27.52
C GLY A 121 -2.37 -29.04 27.16
N THR A 122 -2.23 -30.20 27.82
CA THR A 122 -3.11 -31.36 27.64
C THR A 122 -4.49 -31.10 28.24
N THR A 123 -4.63 -30.39 29.37
CA THR A 123 -5.91 -29.97 29.94
C THR A 123 -6.66 -29.03 29.01
N ARG A 124 -6.00 -28.03 28.40
CA ARG A 124 -6.63 -27.15 27.39
C ARG A 124 -7.02 -27.91 26.13
N MET A 125 -6.16 -28.80 25.64
CA MET A 125 -6.47 -29.66 24.49
C MET A 125 -7.66 -30.58 24.80
N ASN A 126 -7.64 -31.28 25.93
CA ASN A 126 -8.70 -32.18 26.35
C ASN A 126 -10.02 -31.43 26.58
N ALA A 127 -10.00 -30.24 27.19
CA ALA A 127 -11.18 -29.39 27.33
C ALA A 127 -11.76 -28.95 25.96
N TYR A 128 -10.90 -28.67 24.99
CA TYR A 128 -11.31 -28.40 23.61
C TYR A 128 -11.90 -29.66 22.95
N LEU A 129 -11.25 -30.82 23.09
CA LEU A 129 -11.74 -32.10 22.55
C LEU A 129 -13.09 -32.51 23.17
N THR A 130 -13.32 -32.27 24.47
CA THR A 130 -14.63 -32.52 25.13
C THR A 130 -15.73 -31.54 24.71
N LYS A 131 -15.39 -30.41 24.06
CA LYS A 131 -16.39 -29.43 23.60
C LYS A 131 -17.09 -29.89 22.31
N TYR A 132 -16.47 -30.77 21.54
CA TYR A 132 -17.03 -31.30 20.30
C TYR A 132 -17.51 -32.74 20.51
N THR A 133 -18.58 -33.12 19.82
CA THR A 133 -19.06 -34.51 19.82
C THR A 133 -18.01 -35.42 19.18
N LYS A 134 -17.71 -36.56 19.83
CA LYS A 134 -16.85 -37.60 19.24
C LYS A 134 -17.38 -38.03 17.88
N LEU A 135 -16.48 -38.39 16.94
CA LEU A 135 -16.86 -38.74 15.57
C LEU A 135 -17.72 -40.02 15.49
N SER A 136 -17.57 -40.94 16.44
CA SER A 136 -18.57 -41.98 16.71
C SER A 136 -19.08 -41.87 18.14
N SER A 137 -20.37 -42.17 18.32
CA SER A 137 -21.02 -42.28 19.62
C SER A 137 -20.96 -43.69 20.19
N ASP A 138 -20.59 -44.69 19.39
CA ASP A 138 -20.68 -46.09 19.78
C ASP A 138 -19.34 -46.61 20.31
N ALA A 139 -19.37 -47.28 21.46
CA ALA A 139 -18.16 -47.59 22.23
C ALA A 139 -17.24 -48.59 21.51
N ALA A 140 -17.81 -49.47 20.68
CA ALA A 140 -17.06 -50.44 19.90
C ALA A 140 -16.29 -49.78 18.73
N GLU A 141 -16.92 -48.84 18.02
CA GLU A 141 -16.29 -48.12 16.90
C GLU A 141 -15.18 -47.18 17.37
N ALA A 142 -15.40 -46.51 18.52
CA ALA A 142 -14.38 -45.66 19.13
C ALA A 142 -13.08 -46.44 19.42
N LEU A 143 -13.18 -47.68 19.89
CA LEU A 143 -12.02 -48.53 20.20
C LEU A 143 -11.27 -48.99 18.93
N VAL A 144 -11.97 -49.14 17.81
CA VAL A 144 -11.35 -49.40 16.49
C VAL A 144 -10.64 -48.14 15.96
N LEU A 145 -11.24 -46.95 16.13
CA LEU A 145 -10.64 -45.69 15.69
C LEU A 145 -9.47 -45.21 16.57
N GLU A 146 -9.43 -45.61 17.85
CA GLU A 146 -8.31 -45.34 18.78
C GLU A 146 -7.18 -46.40 18.67
N ALA A 147 -7.36 -47.45 17.85
CA ALA A 147 -6.33 -48.47 17.61
C ALA A 147 -5.16 -47.93 16.76
N PRO A 148 -3.90 -48.37 16.99
CA PRO A 148 -2.78 -47.98 16.16
C PRO A 148 -2.90 -48.56 14.75
N LEU A 149 -2.74 -47.70 13.75
CA LEU A 149 -2.87 -48.05 12.33
C LEU A 149 -1.88 -49.16 11.92
N THR A 150 -2.38 -50.23 11.30
CA THR A 150 -1.56 -51.38 10.91
C THR A 150 -0.99 -51.25 9.50
N GLU A 151 0.15 -51.91 9.25
CA GLU A 151 0.78 -51.96 7.92
C GLU A 151 -0.12 -52.58 6.84
N GLY A 152 -0.98 -53.53 7.24
CA GLY A 152 -1.97 -54.15 6.35
C GLY A 152 -3.04 -53.16 5.88
N GLU A 153 -3.58 -52.36 6.79
CA GLU A 153 -4.55 -51.31 6.47
C GLU A 153 -3.95 -50.21 5.59
N LEU A 154 -2.71 -49.79 5.88
CA LEU A 154 -1.94 -48.88 5.04
C LEU A 154 -1.78 -49.43 3.61
N ALA A 155 -1.38 -50.68 3.46
CA ALA A 155 -1.22 -51.32 2.16
C ALA A 155 -2.56 -51.44 1.41
N LEU A 156 -3.68 -51.66 2.10
CA LEU A 156 -5.02 -51.69 1.50
C LEU A 156 -5.50 -50.30 1.08
N ALA A 157 -5.30 -49.27 1.91
CA ALA A 157 -5.65 -47.89 1.60
C ALA A 157 -4.86 -47.32 0.41
N ILE A 158 -3.57 -47.66 0.31
CA ILE A 158 -2.73 -47.30 -0.85
C ILE A 158 -3.26 -47.98 -2.13
N LYS A 159 -3.62 -49.27 -2.07
CA LYS A 159 -4.20 -50.02 -3.21
C LYS A 159 -5.55 -49.47 -3.66
N SER A 160 -6.44 -49.08 -2.73
CA SER A 160 -7.74 -48.48 -3.09
C SER A 160 -7.58 -47.06 -3.64
N SER A 161 -6.63 -46.27 -3.12
CA SER A 161 -6.33 -44.93 -3.63
C SER A 161 -5.76 -44.95 -5.06
N THR A 162 -4.87 -45.89 -5.39
CA THR A 162 -4.28 -45.99 -6.74
C THR A 162 -5.29 -46.49 -7.78
N ALA A 163 -6.20 -47.39 -7.41
CA ALA A 163 -7.28 -47.85 -8.28
C ALA A 163 -8.28 -46.74 -8.68
N SER A 164 -8.47 -45.72 -7.84
CA SER A 164 -9.30 -44.55 -8.17
C SER A 164 -8.63 -43.63 -9.20
N LEU A 165 -7.31 -43.46 -9.11
CA LEU A 165 -6.51 -42.60 -9.99
C LEU A 165 -6.41 -43.15 -11.43
N SER A 166 -6.42 -44.47 -11.62
CA SER A 166 -6.39 -45.07 -12.97
C SER A 166 -7.67 -44.86 -13.79
N ASN A 167 -8.80 -44.52 -13.16
CA ASN A 167 -10.09 -44.35 -13.84
C ASN A 167 -10.43 -42.88 -14.19
N THR A 168 -9.62 -41.90 -13.81
CA THR A 168 -9.95 -40.46 -13.96
C THR A 168 -9.07 -39.68 -14.95
N ILE A 169 -8.08 -40.32 -15.60
CA ILE A 169 -7.15 -39.61 -16.51
C ILE A 169 -7.52 -39.82 -17.99
N LYS A 170 -8.50 -39.02 -18.45
CA LYS A 170 -8.56 -38.53 -19.84
C LYS A 170 -8.58 -36.98 -19.81
N PRO A 171 -7.41 -36.32 -19.85
CA PRO A 171 -7.35 -34.87 -19.84
C PRO A 171 -7.69 -34.31 -21.23
N SER A 172 -8.92 -33.86 -21.42
CA SER A 172 -9.40 -33.26 -22.68
C SER A 172 -9.43 -31.73 -22.60
N TRP A 173 -8.27 -31.08 -22.49
CA TRP A 173 -8.13 -29.62 -22.65
C TRP A 173 -6.90 -29.26 -23.51
N PRO A 174 -6.95 -28.19 -24.32
CA PRO A 174 -6.06 -28.01 -25.46
C PRO A 174 -4.67 -27.49 -25.10
N HIS A 175 -3.72 -27.75 -26.00
CA HIS A 175 -2.31 -27.42 -25.87
C HIS A 175 -2.04 -25.93 -25.54
N CYS A 176 -1.25 -25.68 -24.51
CA CYS A 176 -0.54 -24.41 -24.29
C CYS A 176 0.98 -24.68 -24.26
N PRO A 177 1.77 -24.16 -25.21
CA PRO A 177 3.21 -24.40 -25.27
C PRO A 177 3.99 -23.25 -24.63
N LEU A 178 4.41 -23.40 -23.37
CA LEU A 178 5.52 -22.62 -22.81
C LEU A 178 6.48 -23.55 -22.06
N ASN A 179 7.69 -23.64 -22.60
CA ASN A 179 8.75 -24.54 -22.18
C ASN A 179 9.57 -23.89 -21.05
N LEU A 180 9.59 -24.51 -19.87
CA LEU A 180 10.35 -24.05 -18.71
C LEU A 180 11.48 -25.05 -18.42
N SER A 181 12.62 -24.81 -19.06
CA SER A 181 13.86 -25.55 -18.83
C SER A 181 14.33 -25.33 -17.39
N ARG A 182 14.46 -26.41 -16.60
CA ARG A 182 14.90 -26.38 -15.21
C ARG A 182 16.30 -26.97 -15.10
N PRO A 183 17.34 -26.21 -14.74
CA PRO A 183 18.66 -26.77 -14.47
C PRO A 183 18.70 -27.38 -13.07
N SER A 184 19.21 -28.62 -12.99
CA SER A 184 19.49 -29.36 -11.76
C SER A 184 20.95 -29.20 -11.31
N THR A 185 21.20 -29.66 -10.08
CA THR A 185 22.50 -29.73 -9.35
C THR A 185 23.04 -28.39 -8.83
N LEU A 186 23.74 -28.31 -7.69
CA LEU A 186 24.11 -29.32 -6.67
C LEU A 186 24.25 -28.63 -5.28
N LEU A 187 24.55 -29.41 -4.22
CA LEU A 187 25.10 -28.86 -2.97
C LEU A 187 26.59 -28.53 -3.15
N GLY A 188 27.04 -27.46 -2.50
CA GLY A 188 28.46 -27.12 -2.35
C GLY A 188 28.61 -26.06 -1.26
N ASP A 189 29.40 -26.36 -0.23
CA ASP A 189 29.54 -25.53 0.97
C ASP A 189 30.25 -24.20 0.68
N SER A 190 29.85 -23.12 1.35
CA SER A 190 30.71 -22.38 2.29
C SER A 190 30.11 -21.05 2.70
N ILE A 191 30.01 -20.86 4.02
CA ILE A 191 29.78 -19.56 4.67
C ILE A 191 31.02 -18.68 4.45
N SER A 192 30.81 -17.40 4.06
CA SER A 192 31.65 -16.20 4.30
C SER A 192 31.80 -15.31 3.06
N LEU A 193 30.99 -14.25 2.94
CA LEU A 193 31.43 -12.92 2.48
C LEU A 193 30.29 -11.87 2.59
N TRP A 194 30.17 -11.21 3.74
CA TRP A 194 29.51 -9.90 3.87
C TRP A 194 30.19 -9.13 5.00
N GLN A 195 31.40 -8.64 4.71
CA GLN A 195 32.13 -7.76 5.60
C GLN A 195 32.34 -6.40 4.92
N GLN A 196 31.44 -5.47 5.29
CA GLN A 196 31.66 -4.03 5.43
C GLN A 196 32.68 -3.36 4.49
N ASP A 197 32.18 -2.72 3.43
CA ASP A 197 32.81 -1.52 2.85
C ASP A 197 32.01 -0.28 3.28
N ASN A 198 32.46 0.38 4.37
CA ASN A 198 32.01 1.73 4.72
C ASN A 198 32.98 2.40 5.71
N ILE A 199 34.03 3.07 5.21
CA ILE A 199 34.85 4.13 5.86
C ILE A 199 35.70 4.81 4.76
N GLY A 200 35.86 6.13 4.84
CA GLY A 200 36.64 6.96 3.90
C GLY A 200 35.87 8.25 3.58
N HIS A 201 35.86 9.25 4.45
CA HIS A 201 36.87 10.32 4.58
C HIS A 201 36.95 11.25 3.36
#